data_AF-V4YE63-F1
#
_entry.id   AF-V4YE63-F1
#
_cell.length_a   1.000
_cell.length_b   1.000
_cell.length_c   1.000
_cell.angle_alpha   90.00
_cell.angle_beta   90.00
_cell.angle_gamma   90.00
#
_symmetry.space_group_name_H-M   'P 1'
#
loop_
_entity.id
_entity.type
_entity.pdbx_description
1 polymer ?
#
loop_
_entity_poly.entity_id
_entity_poly.type
_entity_poly.pdbx_seq_one_letter_code
_entity_poly.pdbx_strand_id
1 'polypeptide(L)' 'MGTKTIGVKDEVYERLQARKRDNESFTDLMDRLLDDTTADWRAGFGSLSADEAADLQSLVAAARDQTAAG' A
#
# COMPACT_ATOMS: atom_id res chain seq x y z
N MET A 1 22.34 15.14 -4.67
CA MET A 1 20.94 15.34 -5.06
C MET A 1 20.39 16.49 -4.22
N GLY A 2 19.65 17.44 -4.82
CA GLY A 2 19.10 18.56 -4.07
C GLY A 2 17.91 18.11 -3.23
N THR A 3 17.89 18.48 -1.95
CA THR A 3 16.71 18.27 -1.10
C THR A 3 15.69 19.36 -1.38
N LYS A 4 14.41 19.00 -1.32
CA LYS A 4 13.30 19.96 -1.35
C LYS A 4 12.56 19.86 -0.03
N THR A 5 12.31 21.00 0.60
CA THR A 5 11.52 21.05 1.83
C THR A 5 10.05 21.19 1.46
N ILE A 6 9.23 20.27 1.95
CA ILE A 6 7.77 20.29 1.79
C ILE A 6 7.16 20.37 3.17
N GLY A 7 6.24 21.32 3.36
CA GLY A 7 5.44 21.40 4.58
C GLY A 7 4.35 20.33 4.54
N VAL A 8 4.24 19.56 5.62
CA VAL A 8 3.15 18.61 5.84
C VAL A 8 2.39 19.05 7.09
N LYS A 9 1.10 18.72 7.16
CA LYS A 9 0.34 18.92 8.39
C LYS A 9 0.87 17.99 9.48
N ASP A 10 0.81 18.44 10.73
CA ASP A 10 1.27 17.65 11.88
C ASP A 10 0.58 16.27 11.95
N GLU A 11 -0.73 16.22 11.69
CA GLU A 11 -1.50 14.97 11.62
C GLU A 11 -0.96 13.96 10.58
N VAL A 12 -0.44 14.47 9.46
CA VAL A 12 0.14 13.66 8.39
C VAL A 12 1.53 13.21 8.78
N TYR A 13 2.32 14.10 9.40
CA TYR A 13 3.66 13.79 9.89
C TYR A 13 3.63 12.65 10.92
N GLU A 14 2.76 12.74 11.93
CA GLU A 14 2.55 11.71 12.95
C GLU A 14 2.20 10.35 12.33
N ARG A 15 1.29 10.35 11.35
CA ARG A 15 0.87 9.14 10.65
C ARG A 15 1.98 8.52 9.80
N LEU A 16 2.83 9.33 9.19
CA LEU A 16 4.02 8.86 8.47
C LEU A 16 5.04 8.30 9.46
N GLN A 17 5.28 8.99 10.57
CA GLN A 17 6.20 8.55 11.61
C GLN A 17 5.80 7.21 12.22
N ALA A 18 4.50 7.00 12.48
CA ALA A 18 3.99 5.72 12.99
C ALA A 18 4.18 4.54 12.00
N ARG A 19 4.35 4.81 10.71
CA ARG A 19 4.61 3.81 9.66
C ARG A 19 6.09 3.62 9.35
N LYS A 20 6.95 4.49 9.87
CA LYS A 20 8.40 4.46 9.63
C LYS A 20 9.02 3.26 10.36
N ARG A 21 9.89 2.52 9.68
CA ARG A 21 10.66 1.44 10.30
C ARG A 21 11.92 1.98 10.99
N ASP A 22 12.45 1.25 11.98
CA ASP A 22 13.57 1.70 12.81
C ASP A 22 14.84 2.06 12.01
N ASN A 23 15.05 1.43 10.86
CA ASN A 23 16.24 1.62 10.01
C ASN A 23 15.94 2.31 8.66
N GLU A 24 14.84 3.06 8.57
CA GLU A 24 14.35 3.72 7.35
C GLU A 24 14.47 5.25 7.48
N SER A 25 14.83 5.98 6.42
CA SER A 25 14.72 7.45 6.41
C SER A 25 13.31 7.91 6.01
N PHE A 26 13.00 9.19 6.22
CA PHE A 26 11.72 9.73 5.75
C PHE A 26 11.59 9.69 4.23
N THR A 27 12.69 9.85 3.50
CA THR A 27 12.72 9.71 2.04
C THR A 27 12.44 8.26 1.64
N ASP A 28 13.08 7.29 2.29
CA ASP A 28 12.87 5.85 1.99
C ASP A 28 11.42 5.43 2.26
N LEU A 29 10.81 5.95 3.34
CA LEU A 29 9.40 5.74 3.65
C LEU A 29 8.50 6.27 2.52
N MET A 30 8.78 7.48 2.04
CA MET A 30 8.00 8.11 0.97
C MET A 30 8.17 7.36 -0.35
N ASP A 31 9.39 6.97 -0.70
CA ASP A 31 9.68 6.19 -1.90
C ASP A 31 8.97 4.83 -1.84
N ARG A 32 9.04 4.11 -0.71
CA ARG A 32 8.31 2.85 -0.51
C ARG A 32 6.79 3.03 -0.60
N LEU A 33 6.25 4.08 -0.01
CA LEU A 33 4.83 4.39 -0.08
C LEU A 33 4.37 4.64 -1.52
N LEU A 34 5.17 5.38 -2.28
CA LEU A 34 4.90 5.67 -3.68
C LEU A 34 5.04 4.42 -4.54
N ASP A 35 6.09 3.61 -4.31
CA ASP A 35 6.33 2.33 -4.97
C ASP A 35 5.18 1.33 -4.71
N ASP A 36 4.71 1.21 -3.46
CA ASP A 36 3.56 0.37 -3.08
C ASP A 36 2.28 0.82 -3.80
N THR A 37 2.08 2.13 -4.02
CA THR A 37 0.91 2.65 -4.75
C THR A 37 1.05 2.53 -6.27
N THR A 38 2.27 2.43 -6.78
CA THR A 38 2.58 2.14 -8.19
C THR A 38 2.76 0.66 -8.47
N ALA A 39 2.46 -0.22 -7.51
CA ALA A 39 2.23 -1.63 -7.81
C ALA A 39 1.12 -1.68 -8.87
N ASP A 40 1.56 -1.73 -10.12
CA ASP A 40 0.69 -1.80 -11.27
C ASP A 40 0.03 -3.16 -11.16
N TRP A 41 -1.13 -3.20 -10.51
CA TRP A 41 -1.92 -4.42 -10.38
C TRP A 41 -2.22 -5.01 -11.76
N ARG A 42 -2.09 -4.22 -12.84
CA ARG A 42 -2.12 -4.70 -14.23
C ARG A 42 -0.87 -5.48 -14.63
N ALA A 43 0.31 -5.20 -14.07
CA ALA A 43 1.51 -6.00 -14.31
C ALA A 43 1.40 -7.41 -13.67
N GLY A 44 0.63 -7.56 -12.60
CA GLY A 44 0.24 -8.87 -12.02
C GLY A 44 -1.05 -9.45 -12.60
N PHE A 45 -1.71 -8.76 -13.55
CA PHE A 45 -2.98 -9.19 -14.10
C PHE A 45 -2.75 -10.36 -15.07
N GLY A 46 -3.21 -11.55 -14.68
CA GLY A 46 -3.00 -12.79 -15.43
C GLY A 46 -1.74 -13.58 -15.04
N SER A 47 -1.02 -13.19 -13.99
CA SER A 47 0.10 -13.99 -13.45
C SER A 47 -0.33 -15.10 -12.51
N LEU A 48 -1.59 -15.09 -12.05
CA LEU A 48 -2.14 -16.12 -11.17
C LEU A 48 -2.59 -17.33 -11.99
N SER A 49 -2.30 -18.53 -11.48
CA SER A 49 -2.93 -19.76 -11.96
C SER A 49 -4.46 -19.73 -11.72
N ALA A 50 -5.19 -20.64 -12.38
CA ALA A 50 -6.64 -20.73 -12.21
C ALA A 50 -7.05 -20.97 -10.74
N ASP A 51 -6.26 -21.76 -10.02
CA ASP A 51 -6.52 -22.08 -8.61
C ASP A 51 -6.26 -20.85 -7.71
N GLU A 52 -5.12 -20.16 -7.89
CA GLU A 52 -4.81 -18.93 -7.15
C GLU A 52 -5.81 -17.81 -7.43
N ALA A 53 -6.31 -17.72 -8.67
CA ALA A 53 -7.35 -16.76 -9.04
C ALA A 53 -8.69 -17.09 -8.36
N ALA A 54 -9.06 -18.37 -8.28
CA ALA A 54 -10.28 -18.80 -7.60
C ALA A 54 -10.21 -18.53 -6.08
N ASP A 55 -9.05 -18.76 -5.46
CA ASP A 55 -8.81 -18.47 -4.05
C ASP A 55 -8.92 -16.97 -3.76
N LEU A 56 -8.29 -16.13 -4.58
CA LEU A 56 -8.40 -14.68 -4.46
C LEU A 56 -9.86 -14.21 -4.62
N GLN A 57 -10.60 -14.79 -5.57
CA GLN A 57 -12.02 -14.46 -5.77
C GLN A 57 -12.85 -14.79 -4.52
N SER A 58 -12.60 -15.94 -3.89
CA SER A 58 -13.28 -16.35 -2.66
C SER A 58 -13.00 -15.39 -1.50
N LEU A 59 -11.73 -15.02 -1.31
CA LEU A 59 -11.31 -14.07 -0.27
C LEU A 59 -11.95 -12.68 -0.44
N VAL A 60 -12.00 -12.17 -1.68
CA VAL A 60 -12.62 -10.86 -1.98
C VAL A 60 -14.12 -10.90 -1.75
N ALA A 61 -14.80 -12.00 -2.08
CA ALA A 61 -16.23 -12.15 -1.82
C ALA A 61 -16.52 -12.11 -0.31
N ALA A 62 -15.78 -12.89 0.49
CA ALA A 62 -15.93 -12.92 1.94
C ALA A 62 -15.67 -11.55 2.59
N ALA A 63 -14.66 -10.83 2.12
CA ALA A 63 -14.35 -9.49 2.60
C ALA A 63 -15.47 -8.48 2.31
N ARG A 64 -16.12 -8.57 1.13
CA ARG A 64 -17.26 -7.74 0.76
C ARG A 64 -18.49 -8.03 1.61
N ASP A 65 -18.77 -9.30 1.88
CA ASP A 65 -19.90 -9.67 2.74
C ASP A 65 -19.70 -9.17 4.17
N GLN A 66 -18.48 -9.24 4.70
CA GLN A 66 -18.14 -8.69 6.02
C GLN A 66 -18.24 -7.17 6.10
N THR A 67 -17.89 -6.45 5.03
CA THR A 67 -18.03 -4.98 4.99
C THR A 67 -19.45 -4.51 4.70
N ALA A 68 -20.26 -5.32 4.00
CA ALA A 68 -21.67 -5.02 3.76
C ALA A 68 -22.56 -5.32 4.97
N ALA A 69 -22.12 -6.20 5.87
CA ALA A 69 -22.81 -6.56 7.11
C ALA A 69 -22.49 -5.63 8.30
N GLY A 70 -21.63 -4.62 8.12
CA GLY A 70 -21.16 -3.69 9.15
C GLY A 70 -21.72 -2.27 9.01
#